data_AF-A0A941TPV8-F1
#
_entry.id   AF-A0A941TPV8-F1
#
_cell.length_a   1.000
_cell.length_b   1.000
_cell.length_c   1.000
_cell.angle_alpha   90.00
_cell.angle_beta   90.00
_cell.angle_gamma   90.00
#
_symmetry.space_group_name_H-M   'P 1'
#
loop_
_entity.id
_entity.type
_entity.pdbx_description
1 polymer ?
#
loop_
_entity_poly.entity_id
_entity_poly.type
_entity_poly.pdbx_seq_one_letter_code
_entity_poly.pdbx_strand_id
1 'polypeptide(L)'
;MPDRLADLQQAMHLIAEAVRTLPEGCRDLAANALLNVAAEAVAEDVGCSEAGRIFARLADHLSQGRQPPMSGALSLSGFDA
;
A
#
# COMPACT_ATOMS: atom_id res chain seq x y z
N MET A 1 5.68 1.33 -22.07
CA MET A 1 6.23 1.61 -20.74
C MET A 1 6.47 0.26 -20.10
N PRO A 2 7.72 -0.13 -19.77
CA PRO A 2 7.95 -1.32 -18.96
C PRO A 2 7.06 -1.22 -17.71
N ASP A 3 6.50 -2.35 -17.35
CA ASP A 3 5.23 -2.46 -16.63
C ASP A 3 5.37 -1.88 -15.21
N ARG A 4 5.04 -0.60 -15.02
CA ARG A 4 5.13 0.10 -13.70
C ARG A 4 4.42 -0.68 -12.59
N LEU A 5 3.42 -1.49 -12.97
CA LEU A 5 2.74 -2.42 -12.08
C LEU A 5 3.66 -3.57 -11.63
N ALA A 6 4.45 -4.17 -12.52
CA ALA A 6 5.41 -5.21 -12.17
C ALA A 6 6.53 -4.66 -11.27
N ASP A 7 7.01 -3.44 -11.53
CA ASP A 7 8.00 -2.79 -10.66
C ASP A 7 7.45 -2.53 -9.25
N LEU A 8 6.19 -2.08 -9.16
CA LEU A 8 5.50 -1.88 -7.89
C LEU A 8 5.30 -3.20 -7.14
N GLN A 9 4.90 -4.27 -7.84
CA GLN A 9 4.74 -5.61 -7.25
C GLN A 9 6.06 -6.15 -6.71
N GLN A 10 7.14 -5.99 -7.48
CA GLN A 10 8.47 -6.39 -7.04
C GLN A 10 8.90 -5.60 -5.80
N ALA A 11 8.66 -4.29 -5.77
CA ALA A 11 8.95 -3.45 -4.60
C ALA A 11 8.15 -3.89 -3.37
N MET A 12 6.84 -4.15 -3.51
CA MET A 12 6.00 -4.64 -2.43
C MET A 12 6.47 -6.00 -1.89
N HIS A 13 6.89 -6.90 -2.78
CA HIS A 13 7.41 -8.21 -2.39
C HIS A 13 8.72 -8.09 -1.60
N LEU A 14 9.65 -7.26 -2.07
CA LEU A 14 10.92 -6.99 -1.39
C LEU A 14 10.69 -6.35 -0.01
N ILE A 15 9.73 -5.42 0.10
CA ILE A 15 9.34 -4.81 1.37
C ILE A 15 8.77 -5.85 2.34
N ALA A 16 7.83 -6.67 1.89
CA ALA A 16 7.22 -7.70 2.73
C ALA A 16 8.26 -8.69 3.26
N GLU A 17 9.19 -9.11 2.39
CA GLU A 17 10.27 -10.02 2.78
C GLU A 17 11.24 -9.36 3.75
N ALA A 18 11.65 -8.11 3.50
CA ALA A 18 12.51 -7.36 4.39
C ALA A 18 11.88 -7.21 5.80
N VAL A 19 10.61 -6.84 5.88
CA VAL A 19 9.89 -6.72 7.16
C VAL A 19 9.81 -8.07 7.89
N ARG A 20 9.60 -9.18 7.17
CA ARG A 20 9.54 -10.53 7.75
C ARG A 20 10.86 -10.94 8.43
N THR A 21 12.00 -10.47 7.91
CA THR A 21 13.33 -10.75 8.47
C THR A 21 13.66 -9.93 9.72
N LEU A 22 12.89 -8.88 10.03
CA LEU A 22 13.12 -8.07 11.22
C LEU A 22 12.73 -8.81 12.50
N PRO A 23 13.36 -8.46 13.65
CA PRO A 23 12.91 -8.90 14.97
C PRO A 23 11.43 -8.55 15.17
N GLU A 24 10.67 -9.42 15.83
CA GLU A 24 9.22 -9.29 15.99
C GLU A 24 8.82 -7.92 16.55
N GLY A 25 9.50 -7.43 17.58
CA GLY A 25 9.25 -6.11 18.17
C GLY A 25 9.55 -4.91 17.27
N CYS A 26 10.24 -5.12 16.14
CA CYS A 26 10.54 -4.08 15.16
C CYS A 26 9.66 -4.15 13.91
N ARG A 27 8.91 -5.25 13.69
CA ARG A 27 8.11 -5.45 12.48
C ARG A 27 7.01 -4.42 12.36
N ASP A 28 6.27 -4.18 13.44
CA ASP A 28 5.16 -3.23 13.45
C ASP A 28 5.66 -1.80 13.20
N LEU A 29 6.79 -1.43 13.81
CA LEU A 29 7.41 -0.11 13.63
C LEU A 29 7.91 0.08 12.20
N ALA A 30 8.57 -0.92 11.62
CA ALA A 30 9.06 -0.85 10.25
C ALA A 30 7.93 -0.82 9.23
N ALA A 31 6.90 -1.65 9.41
CA ALA A 31 5.70 -1.64 8.57
C ALA A 31 4.99 -0.28 8.62
N ASN A 32 4.85 0.30 9.82
CA ASN A 32 4.24 1.62 9.99
C ASN A 32 5.07 2.74 9.36
N ALA A 33 6.40 2.71 9.49
CA ALA A 33 7.29 3.69 8.86
C ALA A 33 7.20 3.63 7.32
N LEU A 34 7.19 2.43 6.74
CA LEU A 34 7.04 2.24 5.30
C LEU A 34 5.67 2.70 4.80
N LEU A 35 4.60 2.46 5.58
CA LEU A 35 3.27 2.98 5.26
C LEU A 35 3.26 4.52 5.24
N ASN A 36 3.92 5.18 6.21
CA ASN A 36 4.00 6.64 6.24
C ASN A 36 4.71 7.19 5.00
N VAL A 37 5.84 6.59 4.60
CA VAL A 37 6.59 6.99 3.39
C VAL A 37 5.75 6.81 2.14
N ALA A 38 5.05 5.68 2.00
CA ALA A 38 4.16 5.45 0.87
C ALA A 38 2.98 6.45 0.86
N ALA A 39 2.44 6.77 2.04
CA ALA A 39 1.35 7.72 2.16
C ALA A 39 1.77 9.14 1.75
N GLU A 40 2.96 9.56 2.15
CA GLU A 40 3.55 10.84 1.77
C GLU A 40 3.80 10.91 0.26
N ALA A 41 4.43 9.89 -0.33
CA ALA A 41 4.69 9.85 -1.77
C ALA A 41 3.40 9.92 -2.62
N VAL A 42 2.33 9.24 -2.19
CA VAL A 42 1.01 9.33 -2.86
C VAL A 42 0.44 10.74 -2.71
N ALA A 43 0.51 11.33 -1.51
CA ALA A 43 0.03 12.70 -1.29
C ALA A 43 0.81 13.75 -2.12
N GLU A 44 2.10 13.54 -2.35
CA GLU A 44 2.91 14.39 -3.24
C GLU A 44 2.49 14.26 -4.71
N ASP A 45 2.17 13.05 -5.18
CA ASP A 45 1.82 12.79 -6.59
C ASP A 45 0.39 13.23 -6.95
N VAL A 46 -0.60 12.91 -6.09
CA VAL A 46 -2.03 13.17 -6.38
C VAL A 46 -2.66 14.27 -5.52
N GLY A 47 -1.95 14.80 -4.53
CA GLY A 47 -2.45 15.78 -3.57
C GLY A 47 -3.19 15.15 -2.38
N CYS A 48 -3.20 15.84 -1.24
CA CYS A 48 -3.72 15.31 0.03
C CYS A 48 -5.20 14.90 -0.01
N SER A 49 -6.03 15.61 -0.77
CA SER A 49 -7.47 15.31 -0.86
C SER A 49 -7.74 13.99 -1.58
N GLU A 50 -7.03 13.72 -2.68
CA GLU A 50 -7.20 12.48 -3.44
C GLU A 50 -6.52 11.31 -2.71
N ALA A 51 -5.33 11.53 -2.17
CA ALA A 51 -4.65 10.56 -1.31
C ALA A 51 -5.54 10.12 -0.13
N GLY A 52 -6.21 11.07 0.53
CA GLY A 52 -7.18 10.77 1.60
C GLY A 52 -8.32 9.85 1.15
N ARG A 53 -8.87 10.06 -0.05
CA ARG A 53 -9.92 9.17 -0.61
C ARG A 53 -9.38 7.78 -0.91
N ILE A 54 -8.18 7.68 -1.47
CA ILE A 54 -7.50 6.40 -1.75
C ILE A 54 -7.31 5.61 -0.45
N PHE A 55 -6.78 6.26 0.60
CA PHE A 55 -6.56 5.60 1.89
C PHE A 55 -7.85 5.22 2.61
N ALA A 56 -8.90 6.04 2.52
CA ALA A 56 -10.22 5.68 3.07
C ALA A 56 -10.77 4.41 2.39
N ARG A 57 -10.70 4.32 1.06
CA ARG A 57 -11.11 3.13 0.32
C ARG A 57 -10.29 1.90 0.67
N LEU A 58 -8.98 2.07 0.84
CA LEU A 58 -8.11 0.98 1.28
C LEU A 58 -8.47 0.52 2.70
N ALA A 59 -8.72 1.44 3.63
CA ALA A 59 -9.15 1.13 4.98
C ALA A 59 -10.47 0.34 5.00
N ASP A 60 -11.45 0.76 4.19
CA ASP A 60 -12.72 0.05 4.03
C ASP A 60 -12.50 -1.37 3.50
N HIS A 61 -11.65 -1.54 2.49
CA HIS A 61 -11.29 -2.85 1.93
C HIS A 61 -10.68 -3.79 2.99
N LEU A 62 -9.74 -3.28 3.78
CA LEU A 62 -9.06 -4.02 4.84
C LEU A 62 -10.01 -4.36 6.01
N SER A 63 -10.91 -3.44 6.37
CA SER A 63 -11.90 -3.65 7.45
C SER A 63 -12.83 -4.84 7.19
N GLN A 64 -13.03 -5.17 5.92
CA GLN A 64 -13.82 -6.32 5.47
C GLN A 64 -13.01 -7.64 5.47
N GLY A 65 -11.79 -7.63 6.01
CA GLY A 65 -10.90 -8.79 6.08
C GLY A 65 -10.26 -9.18 4.74
N ARG A 66 -10.40 -8.33 3.71
CA ARG A 66 -9.80 -8.58 2.39
C ARG A 66 -8.34 -8.17 2.44
N GLN A 67 -7.45 -9.03 1.96
CA GLN A 67 -6.04 -8.69 1.81
C GLN A 67 -5.78 -8.01 0.47
N PRO A 68 -4.92 -6.99 0.41
CA PRO A 68 -4.50 -6.42 -0.86
C PRO A 68 -3.84 -7.51 -1.72
N PRO A 69 -4.25 -7.69 -2.99
CA PRO A 69 -3.61 -8.63 -3.89
C PRO A 69 -2.14 -8.30 -4.08
N MET A 70 -1.26 -9.29 -3.86
CA MET A 70 0.19 -9.12 -4.07
C MET A 70 0.58 -9.05 -5.56
N SER A 71 -0.31 -9.46 -6.46
CA SER A 71 -0.04 -9.64 -7.90
C SER A 71 -0.90 -8.75 -8.81
N GLY A 72 -1.58 -7.73 -8.27
CA GLY A 72 -2.41 -6.82 -9.06
C GLY A 72 -2.76 -5.55 -8.32
N ALA A 73 -3.05 -4.47 -9.05
CA ALA A 73 -3.59 -3.26 -8.44
C ALA A 73 -5.02 -3.52 -7.95
N LEU A 74 -5.36 -3.02 -6.76
CA LEU A 74 -6.76 -2.91 -6.37
C LEU A 74 -7.44 -1.92 -7.30
N SER A 75 -8.46 -2.36 -8.04
CA SER A 75 -9.29 -1.45 -8.81
C SER A 75 -10.15 -0.64 -7.85
N LEU A 76 -9.69 0.58 -7.53
CA LEU A 76 -10.40 1.51 -6.64
C LEU A 76 -11.64 2.15 -7.29
N SER A 77 -11.85 1.91 -8.59
CA SER A 77 -13.00 2.37 -9.38
C SER A 77 -14.30 1.61 -9.09
N GLY A 78 -14.26 0.49 -8.36
CA GLY A 78 -15.44 -0.33 -8.02
C GLY A 78 -16.12 0.04 -6.70
N PHE A 79 -15.67 1.08 -6.01
CA PHE A 79 -16.15 1.46 -4.67
C PHE A 79 -16.83 2.84 -4.63
N ASP A 80 -17.15 3.42 -5.78
CA ASP A 80 -18.05 4.57 -5.84
C ASP A 80 -19.49 4.06 -5.64
N ALA A 81 -19.96 4.14 -4.39
CA ALA A 81 -21.38 4.09 -4.04
C ALA A 81 -21.93 5.51 -3.92
#